data_AF-A0A960VXW1-F1
#
_entry.id   AF-A0A960VXW1-F1
#
_cell.length_a   1.000
_cell.length_b   1.000
_cell.length_c   1.000
_cell.angle_alpha   90.00
_cell.angle_beta   90.00
_cell.angle_gamma   90.00
#
_symmetry.space_group_name_H-M   'P 1'
#
loop_
_entity.id
_entity.type
_entity.pdbx_description
1 polymer ?
#
loop_
_entity_poly.entity_id
_entity_poly.type
_entity_poly.pdbx_seq_one_letter_code
_entity_poly.pdbx_strand_id
1 'polypeptide(L)'
;MTNDNVKLYVEPRKVSTWTAFKKEKGPYSIALDGRVHSPTKRDPTGPYANFDHHSGVDRLATRSTSGQVHLELNMGLMNTFRQNGIPRADVYVNDADEDTCLAYWLLKHSDEVAPHKNPLVNRLTNVEDLLDCTAGAYPLGNTSMRRKMAWIFKPYNDARFAGKIAEMGEREMRNIIEAVEVRITKHIYNEGEELALEGHFERLGGGTIWAFTNETGPASRMAMYEAGVNAFASVVAEKEDGSRVYTLGRASVWVPFDLPRLFKALNKEEAKYVEIGPMNKWAGSDTIGGSPRQTGSKIEPKKLQEIIETTLYSKK
;
A
#
# COMPACT_ATOMS: atom_id res chain seq x y z
N MET A 1 -11.69 8.67 22.23
CA MET A 1 -11.37 7.65 23.26
C MET A 1 -10.72 6.50 22.52
N THR A 2 -9.48 6.14 22.87
CA THR A 2 -8.78 5.00 22.26
C THR A 2 -9.43 3.70 22.69
N ASN A 3 -9.67 2.80 21.73
CA ASN A 3 -10.10 1.45 22.06
C ASN A 3 -8.87 0.56 22.27
N ASP A 4 -8.47 0.40 23.53
CA ASP A 4 -7.31 -0.41 23.93
C ASP A 4 -7.48 -1.93 23.63
N ASN A 5 -8.68 -2.34 23.21
CA ASN A 5 -8.97 -3.72 22.79
C ASN A 5 -8.77 -3.94 21.28
N VAL A 6 -8.31 -2.93 20.54
CA VAL A 6 -7.82 -3.07 19.17
C VAL A 6 -6.30 -3.18 19.22
N LYS A 7 -5.76 -4.36 18.91
CA LYS A 7 -4.33 -4.69 19.09
C LYS A 7 -3.63 -4.83 17.74
N LEU A 8 -2.46 -4.22 17.62
CA LEU A 8 -1.60 -4.32 16.43
C LEU A 8 -0.60 -5.47 16.53
N TYR A 9 -0.66 -6.36 15.55
CA TYR A 9 0.30 -7.42 15.27
C TYR A 9 1.02 -7.12 13.96
N VAL A 10 2.30 -6.78 14.05
CA VAL A 10 3.14 -6.50 12.89
C VAL A 10 3.87 -7.79 12.51
N GLU A 11 3.63 -8.30 11.30
CA GLU A 11 4.24 -9.53 10.78
C GLU A 11 4.95 -9.22 9.46
N PRO A 12 6.13 -8.57 9.50
CA PRO A 12 6.77 -8.01 8.32
C PRO A 12 6.90 -8.99 7.15
N ARG A 13 6.42 -8.58 5.97
CA ARG A 13 6.46 -9.34 4.70
C ARG A 13 5.74 -10.70 4.72
N LYS A 14 5.06 -11.07 5.80
CA LYS A 14 4.29 -12.31 5.88
C LYS A 14 3.03 -12.17 5.04
N VAL A 15 2.77 -13.15 4.17
CA VAL A 15 1.55 -13.21 3.35
C VAL A 15 0.95 -14.60 3.50
N SER A 16 -0.35 -14.71 3.76
CA SER A 16 -1.05 -16.00 3.86
C SER A 16 -2.30 -16.04 2.99
N THR A 17 -2.81 -17.24 2.70
CA THR A 17 -4.15 -17.36 2.10
C THR A 17 -5.22 -17.02 3.13
N TRP A 18 -6.43 -16.70 2.68
CA TRP A 18 -7.57 -16.45 3.58
C TRP A 18 -7.86 -17.64 4.51
N THR A 19 -7.83 -18.86 3.96
CA THR A 19 -8.04 -20.08 4.74
C THR A 19 -6.95 -20.30 5.78
N ALA A 20 -5.68 -20.09 5.41
CA ALA A 20 -4.58 -20.21 6.36
C ALA A 20 -4.66 -19.14 7.47
N PHE A 21 -5.03 -17.90 7.11
CA PHE A 21 -5.22 -16.81 8.06
C PHE A 21 -6.29 -17.15 9.10
N LYS A 22 -7.49 -17.59 8.69
CA LYS A 22 -8.55 -17.98 9.63
C LYS A 22 -8.18 -19.18 10.51
N LYS A 23 -7.37 -20.10 9.99
CA LYS A 23 -6.90 -21.27 10.75
C LYS A 23 -5.85 -20.87 11.78
N GLU A 24 -4.94 -19.98 11.42
CA GLU A 24 -3.83 -19.53 12.26
C GLU A 24 -4.30 -18.50 13.30
N LYS A 25 -5.18 -17.58 12.89
CA LYS A 25 -5.64 -16.47 13.72
C LYS A 25 -7.03 -16.77 14.26
N GLY A 26 -7.25 -16.51 15.54
CA GLY A 26 -8.55 -16.72 16.19
C GLY A 26 -9.60 -15.70 15.75
N PRO A 27 -10.86 -15.83 16.20
CA PRO A 27 -11.91 -14.85 15.94
C PRO A 27 -11.49 -13.42 16.32
N TYR A 28 -12.16 -12.43 15.74
CA TYR A 28 -11.88 -10.99 15.84
C TYR A 28 -10.60 -10.54 15.12
N SER A 29 -10.10 -11.34 14.18
CA SER A 29 -8.87 -11.00 13.45
C SER A 29 -9.14 -10.22 12.16
N ILE A 30 -8.43 -9.13 11.96
CA ILE A 30 -8.49 -8.28 10.76
C ILE A 30 -7.10 -8.30 10.10
N ALA A 31 -7.03 -8.73 8.84
CA ALA A 31 -5.84 -8.55 8.00
C ALA A 31 -5.97 -7.24 7.22
N LEU A 32 -4.90 -6.45 7.22
CA LEU A 32 -4.80 -5.24 6.41
C LEU A 32 -3.78 -5.42 5.30
N ASP A 33 -4.10 -4.79 4.17
CA ASP A 33 -3.26 -4.47 3.04
C ASP A 33 -2.12 -5.45 2.73
N GLY A 34 -2.39 -6.42 1.87
CA GLY A 34 -1.38 -7.39 1.43
C GLY A 34 -1.00 -8.43 2.47
N ARG A 35 -1.46 -8.38 3.73
CA ARG A 35 -1.23 -9.46 4.72
C ARG A 35 -1.88 -10.78 4.31
N VAL A 36 -3.01 -10.73 3.59
CA VAL A 36 -3.66 -11.90 3.01
C VAL A 36 -3.74 -11.74 1.49
N HIS A 37 -3.26 -12.73 0.74
CA HIS A 37 -3.37 -12.72 -0.73
C HIS A 37 -4.77 -13.18 -1.15
N SER A 38 -5.70 -12.24 -1.12
CA SER A 38 -7.08 -12.42 -1.57
C SER A 38 -7.69 -11.05 -1.79
N PRO A 39 -8.69 -10.91 -2.68
CA PRO A 39 -9.59 -9.76 -2.61
C PRO A 39 -10.19 -9.61 -1.20
N THR A 40 -10.84 -8.49 -0.93
CA THR A 40 -11.53 -8.26 0.35
C THR A 40 -12.43 -9.43 0.75
N LYS A 41 -12.32 -9.89 2.00
CA LYS A 41 -13.12 -10.97 2.57
C LYS A 41 -13.71 -10.56 3.90
N ARG A 42 -14.91 -11.07 4.18
CA ARG A 42 -15.66 -10.84 5.43
C ARG A 42 -16.25 -12.16 5.88
N ASP A 43 -16.16 -12.44 7.17
CA ASP A 43 -16.81 -13.57 7.81
C ASP A 43 -17.34 -13.12 9.16
N PRO A 44 -18.64 -12.80 9.28
CA PRO A 44 -19.19 -12.30 10.54
C PRO A 44 -19.40 -13.40 11.61
N THR A 45 -19.23 -14.69 11.25
CA THR A 45 -19.64 -15.80 12.14
C THR A 45 -18.60 -16.15 13.20
N GLY A 46 -17.33 -16.24 12.81
CA GLY A 46 -16.19 -15.96 13.68
C GLY A 46 -15.62 -14.67 13.14
N PRO A 47 -15.77 -13.50 13.77
CA PRO A 47 -15.50 -12.23 13.10
C PRO A 47 -14.10 -12.19 12.48
N TYR A 48 -14.01 -12.27 11.16
CA TYR A 48 -12.77 -12.13 10.39
C TYR A 48 -12.99 -11.12 9.28
N ALA A 49 -11.97 -10.30 9.03
CA ALA A 49 -11.93 -9.43 7.86
C ALA A 49 -10.55 -9.48 7.19
N ASN A 50 -10.55 -9.33 5.88
CA ASN A 50 -9.38 -8.98 5.07
C ASN A 50 -9.75 -7.75 4.27
N PHE A 51 -9.08 -6.63 4.52
CA PHE A 51 -9.17 -5.42 3.71
C PHE A 51 -7.93 -5.36 2.84
N ASP A 52 -8.10 -5.52 1.53
CA ASP A 52 -7.01 -5.53 0.55
C ASP A 52 -7.52 -4.92 -0.76
N HIS A 53 -6.64 -4.23 -1.45
CA HIS A 53 -6.93 -3.69 -2.79
C HIS A 53 -5.83 -4.02 -3.82
N HIS A 54 -4.94 -4.94 -3.46
CA HIS A 54 -3.78 -5.32 -4.23
C HIS A 54 -4.01 -6.60 -5.06
N SER A 55 -4.81 -7.53 -4.55
CA SER A 55 -4.87 -8.90 -5.04
C SER A 55 -6.15 -9.19 -5.80
N GLY A 56 -6.05 -9.23 -7.14
CA GLY A 56 -7.13 -9.75 -7.99
C GLY A 56 -8.36 -8.86 -8.05
N VAL A 57 -8.16 -7.54 -8.00
CA VAL A 57 -9.22 -6.53 -8.02
C VAL A 57 -8.98 -5.49 -9.12
N ASP A 58 -10.07 -4.86 -9.57
CA ASP A 58 -10.02 -3.57 -10.27
C ASP A 58 -9.77 -2.50 -9.21
N ARG A 59 -8.58 -1.88 -9.24
CA ARG A 59 -8.14 -0.95 -8.20
C ARG A 59 -8.82 0.43 -8.29
N LEU A 60 -9.38 0.80 -9.44
CA LEU A 60 -10.20 2.01 -9.55
C LEU A 60 -11.61 1.78 -8.99
N ALA A 61 -12.14 0.58 -9.15
CA ALA A 61 -13.43 0.20 -8.56
C ALA A 61 -13.33 -0.17 -7.07
N THR A 62 -12.13 -0.51 -6.59
CA THR A 62 -11.88 -0.97 -5.21
C THR A 62 -11.18 0.11 -4.41
N ARG A 63 -11.79 0.55 -3.30
CA ARG A 63 -11.20 1.52 -2.36
C ARG A 63 -9.88 1.03 -1.75
N SER A 64 -9.05 1.95 -1.29
CA SER A 64 -7.88 1.66 -0.44
C SER A 64 -8.32 0.92 0.81
N THR A 65 -7.37 0.29 1.50
CA THR A 65 -7.63 -0.45 2.74
C THR A 65 -8.27 0.45 3.79
N SER A 66 -7.77 1.67 3.96
CA SER A 66 -8.29 2.68 4.88
C SER A 66 -9.67 3.17 4.43
N GLY A 67 -9.89 3.34 3.12
CA GLY A 67 -11.19 3.68 2.54
C GLY A 67 -12.24 2.58 2.81
N GLN A 68 -11.87 1.31 2.69
CA GLN A 68 -12.72 0.16 3.03
C GLN A 68 -13.02 0.12 4.53
N VAL A 69 -11.99 0.24 5.38
CA VAL A 69 -12.14 0.25 6.85
C VAL A 69 -13.04 1.39 7.30
N HIS A 70 -12.81 2.60 6.80
CA HIS A 70 -13.61 3.78 7.15
C HIS A 70 -15.09 3.59 6.83
N LEU A 71 -15.39 3.06 5.64
CA LEU A 71 -16.75 2.75 5.24
C LEU A 71 -17.37 1.71 6.16
N GLU A 72 -16.67 0.63 6.45
CA GLU A 72 -17.22 -0.46 7.26
C GLU A 72 -17.43 -0.09 8.73
N LEU A 73 -16.56 0.74 9.31
CA LEU A 73 -16.78 1.32 10.63
C LEU A 73 -18.09 2.09 10.68
N ASN A 74 -18.34 2.96 9.69
CA ASN A 74 -19.58 3.73 9.58
C ASN A 74 -20.82 2.85 9.29
N MET A 75 -20.61 1.67 8.70
CA MET A 75 -21.66 0.69 8.41
C MET A 75 -21.82 -0.38 9.50
N GLY A 76 -21.13 -0.24 10.63
CA GLY A 76 -21.33 -1.09 11.81
C GLY A 76 -20.39 -2.28 11.95
N LEU A 77 -19.17 -2.24 11.39
CA LEU A 77 -18.12 -3.25 11.61
C LEU A 77 -17.95 -3.60 13.09
N MET A 78 -17.89 -2.56 13.92
CA MET A 78 -17.73 -2.69 15.37
C MET A 78 -19.01 -3.17 16.08
N ASN A 79 -20.11 -3.45 15.38
CA ASN A 79 -21.25 -4.19 15.97
C ASN A 79 -20.98 -5.70 15.98
N THR A 80 -20.22 -6.18 14.99
CA THR A 80 -19.80 -7.58 14.89
C THR A 80 -18.48 -7.84 15.61
N PHE A 81 -17.51 -6.92 15.49
CA PHE A 81 -16.22 -7.00 16.16
C PHE A 81 -16.33 -6.55 17.62
N ARG A 82 -17.04 -7.34 18.44
CA ARG A 82 -17.21 -7.14 19.89
C ARG A 82 -17.01 -8.43 20.66
N GLN A 83 -16.35 -8.32 21.80
CA GLN A 83 -16.29 -9.38 22.80
C GLN A 83 -16.92 -8.86 24.10
N ASN A 84 -17.94 -9.54 24.62
CA ASN A 84 -18.69 -9.14 25.82
C ASN A 84 -19.24 -7.70 25.73
N GLY A 85 -19.71 -7.29 24.54
CA GLY A 85 -20.25 -5.95 24.30
C GLY A 85 -19.20 -4.85 24.07
N ILE A 86 -17.91 -5.14 24.23
CA ILE A 86 -16.81 -4.19 24.06
C ILE A 86 -16.20 -4.37 22.66
N PRO A 87 -15.98 -3.31 21.86
CA PRO A 87 -15.38 -3.48 20.55
C PRO A 87 -13.95 -4.02 20.67
N ARG A 88 -13.60 -5.00 19.83
CA ARG A 88 -12.33 -5.74 19.88
C ARG A 88 -11.89 -6.13 18.48
N ALA A 89 -10.59 -5.97 18.19
CA ALA A 89 -9.99 -6.54 17.00
C ALA A 89 -8.50 -6.86 17.22
N ASP A 90 -8.03 -7.97 16.67
CA ASP A 90 -6.61 -8.30 16.54
C ASP A 90 -6.21 -8.00 15.09
N VAL A 91 -5.49 -6.90 14.88
CA VAL A 91 -5.17 -6.32 13.57
C VAL A 91 -3.79 -6.76 13.12
N TYR A 92 -3.70 -7.40 11.96
CA TYR A 92 -2.48 -7.97 11.40
C TYR A 92 -2.05 -7.20 10.15
N VAL A 93 -0.81 -6.72 10.15
CA VAL A 93 -0.21 -5.96 9.05
C VAL A 93 1.11 -6.60 8.65
N ASN A 94 1.56 -6.43 7.41
CA ASN A 94 2.88 -6.89 6.96
C ASN A 94 3.77 -5.79 6.36
N ASP A 95 3.25 -4.58 6.27
CA ASP A 95 3.92 -3.35 5.84
C ASP A 95 3.42 -2.18 6.72
N ALA A 96 4.02 -1.01 6.58
CA ALA A 96 3.73 0.18 7.37
C ALA A 96 3.43 1.39 6.48
N ASP A 97 2.85 1.16 5.31
CA ASP A 97 2.51 2.24 4.37
C ASP A 97 1.40 3.16 4.87
N GLU A 98 1.17 4.25 4.11
CA GLU A 98 0.25 5.32 4.48
C GLU A 98 -1.17 4.77 4.73
N ASP A 99 -1.64 3.92 3.82
CA ASP A 99 -2.96 3.29 3.85
C ASP A 99 -3.12 2.39 5.07
N THR A 100 -2.14 1.52 5.35
CA THR A 100 -2.11 0.64 6.51
C THR A 100 -2.12 1.41 7.82
N CYS A 101 -1.29 2.47 7.92
CA CYS A 101 -1.24 3.31 9.12
C CYS A 101 -2.58 3.99 9.39
N LEU A 102 -3.22 4.53 8.35
CA LEU A 102 -4.53 5.17 8.49
C LEU A 102 -5.63 4.16 8.84
N ALA A 103 -5.66 3.00 8.17
CA ALA A 103 -6.60 1.92 8.45
C ALA A 103 -6.52 1.46 9.92
N TYR A 104 -5.31 1.28 10.46
CA TYR A 104 -5.13 0.91 11.86
C TYR A 104 -5.61 2.00 12.82
N TRP A 105 -5.25 3.27 12.57
CA TRP A 105 -5.72 4.39 13.38
C TRP A 105 -7.26 4.45 13.40
N LEU A 106 -7.92 4.28 12.25
CA LEU A 106 -9.38 4.27 12.13
C LEU A 106 -10.01 3.17 13.00
N LEU A 107 -9.47 1.95 13.00
CA LEU A 107 -9.99 0.85 13.82
C LEU A 107 -9.85 1.14 15.32
N LYS A 108 -8.67 1.60 15.75
CA LYS A 108 -8.36 1.89 17.16
C LYS A 108 -9.13 3.10 17.69
N HIS A 109 -9.42 4.08 16.83
CA HIS A 109 -10.22 5.27 17.13
C HIS A 109 -11.64 5.18 16.57
N SER A 110 -12.20 3.98 16.45
CA SER A 110 -13.52 3.75 15.83
C SER A 110 -14.66 4.59 16.42
N ASP A 111 -14.59 4.94 17.70
CA ASP A 111 -15.53 5.87 18.34
C ASP A 111 -15.45 7.29 17.77
N GLU A 112 -14.28 7.75 17.32
CA GLU A 112 -14.07 9.07 16.70
C GLU A 112 -14.44 9.07 15.21
N VAL A 113 -14.41 7.90 14.58
CA VAL A 113 -14.81 7.66 13.18
C VAL A 113 -16.32 7.54 13.01
N ALA A 114 -17.07 7.32 14.09
CA ALA A 114 -18.52 7.09 14.03
C ALA A 114 -19.27 8.21 13.27
N PRO A 115 -20.42 7.89 12.66
CA PRO A 115 -21.09 8.78 11.71
C PRO A 115 -21.22 10.22 12.20
N HIS A 116 -20.83 11.16 11.33
CA HIS A 116 -20.92 12.61 11.51
C HIS A 116 -20.03 13.21 12.62
N LYS A 117 -19.12 12.45 13.25
CA LYS A 117 -18.31 12.97 14.36
C LYS A 117 -17.18 13.89 13.96
N ASN A 118 -16.38 13.55 12.94
CA ASN A 118 -15.23 14.37 12.57
C ASN A 118 -15.02 14.49 11.05
N PRO A 119 -15.23 15.68 10.45
CA PRO A 119 -15.05 15.87 9.01
C PRO A 119 -13.59 15.80 8.54
N LEU A 120 -12.61 15.96 9.44
CA LEU A 120 -11.18 15.81 9.10
C LEU A 120 -10.82 14.34 8.85
N VAL A 121 -11.43 13.40 9.58
CA VAL A 121 -11.27 11.96 9.30
C VAL A 121 -11.73 11.66 7.88
N ASN A 122 -12.96 12.08 7.55
CA ASN A 122 -13.50 11.92 6.20
C ASN A 122 -12.57 12.52 5.14
N ARG A 123 -12.04 13.72 5.37
CA ARG A 123 -11.18 14.40 4.39
C ARG A 123 -9.86 13.67 4.21
N LEU A 124 -9.19 13.29 5.30
CA LEU A 124 -7.92 12.56 5.24
C LEU A 124 -8.10 11.23 4.51
N THR A 125 -9.09 10.43 4.91
CA THR A 125 -9.36 9.12 4.28
C THR A 125 -9.72 9.26 2.81
N ASN A 126 -10.56 10.22 2.41
CA ASN A 126 -10.92 10.36 0.99
C ASN A 126 -9.72 10.76 0.11
N VAL A 127 -8.81 11.59 0.64
CA VAL A 127 -7.63 12.00 -0.12
C VAL A 127 -6.60 10.87 -0.20
N GLU A 128 -6.43 10.11 0.89
CA GLU A 128 -5.64 8.88 0.92
C GLU A 128 -6.20 7.85 -0.08
N ASP A 129 -7.49 7.51 -0.01
CA ASP A 129 -8.19 6.58 -0.90
C ASP A 129 -7.96 6.91 -2.39
N LEU A 130 -8.14 8.19 -2.76
CA LEU A 130 -7.92 8.64 -4.14
C LEU A 130 -6.46 8.47 -4.58
N LEU A 131 -5.51 8.85 -3.74
CA LEU A 131 -4.10 8.73 -4.07
C LEU A 131 -3.69 7.27 -4.16
N ASP A 132 -4.08 6.48 -3.18
CA ASP A 132 -3.63 5.11 -3.10
C ASP A 132 -4.23 4.30 -4.24
N CYS A 133 -5.56 4.28 -4.46
CA CYS A 133 -6.20 3.56 -5.58
C CYS A 133 -5.62 3.92 -6.97
N THR A 134 -5.19 5.16 -7.16
CA THR A 134 -4.61 5.64 -8.43
C THR A 134 -3.10 5.56 -8.50
N ALA A 135 -2.45 4.93 -7.52
CA ALA A 135 -0.99 4.84 -7.43
C ALA A 135 -0.30 6.22 -7.44
N GLY A 136 -0.98 7.23 -6.90
CA GLY A 136 -0.57 8.63 -6.85
C GLY A 136 -0.88 9.43 -8.12
N ALA A 137 -1.62 8.87 -9.09
CA ALA A 137 -1.92 9.53 -10.35
C ALA A 137 -3.07 10.53 -10.30
N TYR A 138 -3.91 10.48 -9.26
CA TYR A 138 -5.01 11.42 -9.15
C TYR A 138 -4.49 12.87 -9.02
N PRO A 139 -4.94 13.80 -9.88
CA PRO A 139 -4.32 15.13 -10.03
C PRO A 139 -4.80 16.11 -8.95
N LEU A 140 -4.48 15.83 -7.69
CA LEU A 140 -4.84 16.71 -6.56
C LEU A 140 -4.03 18.00 -6.52
N GLY A 141 -2.84 18.01 -7.13
CA GLY A 141 -1.88 19.12 -7.04
C GLY A 141 -1.37 19.40 -5.62
N ASN A 142 -0.79 20.59 -5.43
CA ASN A 142 -0.23 21.03 -4.15
C ASN A 142 -1.28 21.71 -3.26
N THR A 143 -2.14 20.90 -2.63
CA THR A 143 -3.17 21.38 -1.68
C THR A 143 -2.67 21.37 -0.24
N SER A 144 -3.33 22.14 0.63
CA SER A 144 -3.12 22.08 2.09
C SER A 144 -3.26 20.65 2.62
N MET A 145 -4.27 19.89 2.17
CA MET A 145 -4.44 18.51 2.62
C MET A 145 -3.27 17.61 2.19
N ARG A 146 -2.75 17.75 0.97
CA ARG A 146 -1.56 17.02 0.52
C ARG A 146 -0.33 17.35 1.36
N ARG A 147 -0.13 18.63 1.70
CA ARG A 147 0.96 19.06 2.60
C ARG A 147 0.82 18.55 4.04
N LYS A 148 -0.42 18.45 4.54
CA LYS A 148 -0.72 17.80 5.82
C LYS A 148 -0.42 16.30 5.74
N MET A 149 -0.78 15.62 4.66
CA MET A 149 -0.41 14.21 4.46
C MET A 149 1.11 14.01 4.43
N ALA A 150 1.85 14.87 3.73
CA ALA A 150 3.32 14.84 3.75
C ALA A 150 3.88 14.95 5.18
N TRP A 151 3.28 15.78 6.03
CA TRP A 151 3.59 15.81 7.45
C TRP A 151 3.16 14.53 8.18
N ILE A 152 1.91 14.10 8.05
CA ILE A 152 1.34 12.92 8.74
C ILE A 152 2.19 11.68 8.48
N PHE A 153 2.49 11.41 7.22
CA PHE A 153 3.16 10.18 6.78
C PHE A 153 4.68 10.32 6.67
N LYS A 154 5.26 11.44 7.10
CA LYS A 154 6.72 11.65 7.07
C LYS A 154 7.53 10.46 7.65
N PRO A 155 7.15 9.84 8.80
CA PRO A 155 7.91 8.71 9.34
C PRO A 155 8.01 7.53 8.36
N TYR A 156 6.91 7.21 7.66
CA TYR A 156 6.90 6.18 6.62
C TYR A 156 7.71 6.63 5.40
N ASN A 157 7.46 7.85 4.93
CA ASN A 157 8.12 8.39 3.74
C ASN A 157 9.65 8.46 3.91
N ASP A 158 10.14 8.93 5.04
CA ASP A 158 11.57 8.95 5.36
C ASP A 158 12.18 7.55 5.30
N ALA A 159 11.48 6.55 5.84
CA ALA A 159 11.91 5.15 5.79
C ALA A 159 11.88 4.57 4.37
N ARG A 160 10.83 4.88 3.59
CA ARG A 160 10.65 4.43 2.21
C ARG A 160 11.76 4.97 1.31
N PHE A 161 11.99 6.28 1.31
CA PHE A 161 12.99 6.92 0.45
C PHE A 161 14.43 6.73 0.93
N ALA A 162 14.63 6.30 2.18
CA ALA A 162 15.92 5.76 2.64
C ALA A 162 16.13 4.28 2.28
N GLY A 163 15.19 3.63 1.56
CA GLY A 163 15.27 2.22 1.17
C GLY A 163 15.08 1.22 2.30
N LYS A 164 14.69 1.66 3.50
CA LYS A 164 14.72 0.84 4.72
C LYS A 164 13.53 -0.11 4.86
N ILE A 165 12.37 0.24 4.31
CA ILE A 165 11.11 -0.52 4.46
C ILE A 165 11.28 -2.00 4.09
N ALA A 166 12.07 -2.29 3.05
CA ALA A 166 12.29 -3.64 2.55
C ALA A 166 12.89 -4.60 3.61
N GLU A 167 13.65 -4.07 4.57
CA GLU A 167 14.44 -4.84 5.53
C GLU A 167 13.97 -4.67 6.98
N MET A 168 13.10 -3.69 7.27
CA MET A 168 12.64 -3.39 8.61
C MET A 168 12.07 -4.60 9.36
N GLY A 169 12.48 -4.80 10.61
CA GLY A 169 11.89 -5.78 11.50
C GLY A 169 10.54 -5.33 12.10
N GLU A 170 9.95 -6.18 12.92
CA GLU A 170 8.65 -5.91 13.58
C GLU A 170 8.67 -4.58 14.34
N ARG A 171 9.70 -4.39 15.16
CA ARG A 171 9.83 -3.20 16.02
C ARG A 171 9.93 -1.91 15.22
N GLU A 172 10.65 -1.92 14.11
CA GLU A 172 10.86 -0.71 13.29
C GLU A 172 9.57 -0.32 12.56
N MET A 173 8.88 -1.29 11.95
CA MET A 173 7.57 -1.06 11.33
C MET A 173 6.53 -0.59 12.35
N ARG A 174 6.50 -1.21 13.54
CA ARG A 174 5.62 -0.78 14.64
C ARG A 174 5.87 0.67 15.04
N ASN A 175 7.13 1.06 15.20
CA ASN A 175 7.50 2.44 15.54
C ASN A 175 7.02 3.45 14.47
N ILE A 176 7.06 3.09 13.19
CA ILE A 176 6.50 3.93 12.12
C ILE A 176 5.00 4.07 12.28
N ILE A 177 4.27 2.97 12.42
CA ILE A 177 2.81 2.98 12.54
C ILE A 177 2.37 3.83 13.73
N GLU A 178 3.02 3.65 14.89
CA GLU A 178 2.74 4.42 16.11
C GLU A 178 3.09 5.91 15.94
N ALA A 179 4.21 6.23 15.27
CA ALA A 179 4.57 7.62 14.98
C ALA A 179 3.59 8.30 14.02
N VAL A 180 3.08 7.58 13.02
CA VAL A 180 2.04 8.07 12.11
C VAL A 180 0.72 8.23 12.83
N GLU A 181 0.29 7.27 13.68
CA GLU A 181 -0.91 7.38 14.52
C GLU A 181 -0.93 8.68 15.34
N VAL A 182 0.19 9.02 15.98
CA VAL A 182 0.31 10.26 16.76
C VAL A 182 0.08 11.48 15.87
N ARG A 183 0.60 11.47 14.64
CA ARG A 183 0.43 12.59 13.70
C ARG A 183 -0.99 12.65 13.11
N ILE A 184 -1.62 11.51 12.83
CA ILE A 184 -3.04 11.46 12.46
C ILE A 184 -3.87 12.08 13.58
N THR A 185 -3.67 11.64 14.82
CA THR A 185 -4.37 12.17 16.00
C THR A 185 -4.24 13.69 16.07
N LYS A 186 -3.01 14.23 16.03
CA LYS A 186 -2.77 15.68 16.00
C LYS A 186 -3.51 16.36 14.86
N HIS A 187 -3.47 15.81 13.64
CA HIS A 187 -4.21 16.37 12.51
C HIS A 187 -5.72 16.46 12.79
N ILE A 188 -6.32 15.38 13.32
CA ILE A 188 -7.75 15.28 13.62
C ILE A 188 -8.20 16.25 14.73
N TYR A 189 -7.30 16.64 15.63
CA TYR A 189 -7.52 17.67 16.65
C TYR A 189 -7.09 19.09 16.22
N ASN A 190 -6.78 19.31 14.93
CA ASN A 190 -6.25 20.58 14.39
C ASN A 190 -4.90 21.05 15.00
N GLU A 191 -4.12 20.12 15.52
CA GLU A 191 -2.76 20.33 16.05
C GLU A 191 -1.67 19.82 15.07
N GLY A 192 -2.09 19.47 13.85
CA GLY A 192 -1.19 19.00 12.80
C GLY A 192 -0.49 20.14 12.05
N GLU A 193 0.63 19.82 11.44
CA GLU A 193 1.42 20.77 10.64
C GLU A 193 1.29 20.48 9.14
N GLU A 194 1.95 21.31 8.33
CA GLU A 194 2.10 21.14 6.89
C GLU A 194 3.59 21.05 6.54
N LEU A 195 3.94 20.13 5.65
CA LEU A 195 5.26 20.10 5.01
C LEU A 195 5.12 20.44 3.53
N ALA A 196 6.16 21.03 2.94
CA ALA A 196 6.24 21.17 1.50
C ALA A 196 6.14 19.79 0.82
N LEU A 197 5.49 19.75 -0.34
CA LEU A 197 5.50 18.54 -1.17
C LEU A 197 6.86 18.47 -1.88
N GLU A 198 7.76 17.67 -1.33
CA GLU A 198 9.08 17.41 -1.89
C GLU A 198 9.09 16.08 -2.66
N GLY A 199 9.91 16.03 -3.71
CA GLY A 199 10.08 14.84 -4.53
C GLY A 199 10.15 15.17 -6.01
N HIS A 200 11.14 14.58 -6.66
CA HIS A 200 11.33 14.58 -8.10
C HIS A 200 11.56 13.15 -8.54
N PHE A 201 11.73 12.95 -9.83
CA PHE A 201 12.13 11.65 -10.36
C PHE A 201 13.33 11.81 -11.27
N GLU A 202 14.25 10.87 -11.19
CA GLU A 202 15.36 10.76 -12.12
C GLU A 202 15.02 9.69 -13.15
N ARG A 203 15.17 10.01 -14.44
CA ARG A 203 14.98 9.02 -15.50
C ARG A 203 16.28 8.24 -15.72
N LEU A 204 16.25 6.96 -15.38
CA LEU A 204 17.34 6.00 -15.55
C LEU A 204 17.29 5.29 -16.91
N GLY A 205 16.15 5.36 -17.61
CA GLY A 205 15.94 4.75 -18.92
C GLY A 205 14.47 4.64 -19.29
N GLY A 206 14.08 3.48 -19.81
CA GLY A 206 12.71 3.18 -20.24
C GLY A 206 12.48 3.29 -21.75
N GLY A 207 11.23 3.47 -22.14
CA GLY A 207 10.78 3.41 -23.53
C GLY A 207 10.00 4.63 -23.99
N THR A 208 9.30 4.47 -25.13
CA THR A 208 8.49 5.54 -25.72
C THR A 208 7.29 5.91 -24.86
N ILE A 209 6.65 4.94 -24.20
CA ILE A 209 5.39 5.13 -23.45
C ILE A 209 5.57 5.02 -21.93
N TRP A 210 6.79 4.78 -21.44
CA TRP A 210 7.07 4.54 -20.02
C TRP A 210 8.50 4.96 -19.65
N ALA A 211 8.75 5.27 -18.38
CA ALA A 211 10.08 5.62 -17.88
C ALA A 211 10.58 4.63 -16.83
N PHE A 212 11.87 4.30 -16.88
CA PHE A 212 12.53 3.67 -15.74
C PHE A 212 13.08 4.77 -14.85
N THR A 213 12.70 4.79 -13.57
CA THR A 213 12.91 5.94 -12.69
C THR A 213 13.53 5.59 -11.33
N ASN A 214 14.08 6.63 -10.70
CA ASN A 214 14.34 6.67 -9.26
C ASN A 214 13.42 7.74 -8.64
N GLU A 215 12.64 7.39 -7.62
CA GLU A 215 11.76 8.31 -6.88
C GLU A 215 12.54 8.94 -5.70
N THR A 216 12.54 10.27 -5.57
CA THR A 216 13.33 10.97 -4.52
C THR A 216 12.53 11.48 -3.33
N GLY A 217 11.20 11.38 -3.38
CA GLY A 217 10.31 11.83 -2.31
C GLY A 217 8.81 11.60 -2.56
N PRO A 218 7.95 11.94 -1.59
CA PRO A 218 6.50 11.67 -1.66
C PRO A 218 5.79 12.29 -2.88
N ALA A 219 6.33 13.38 -3.43
CA ALA A 219 5.78 14.04 -4.61
C ALA A 219 6.33 13.49 -5.95
N SER A 220 7.23 12.50 -5.94
CA SER A 220 7.90 12.02 -7.16
C SER A 220 6.93 11.59 -8.25
N ARG A 221 5.89 10.84 -7.90
CA ARG A 221 4.89 10.37 -8.86
C ARG A 221 4.04 11.50 -9.41
N MET A 222 3.69 12.48 -8.58
CA MET A 222 3.00 13.69 -9.04
C MET A 222 3.85 14.42 -10.09
N ALA A 223 5.14 14.62 -9.82
CA ALA A 223 6.07 15.22 -10.77
C ALA A 223 6.22 14.40 -12.07
N MET A 224 6.21 13.06 -11.98
CA MET A 224 6.21 12.18 -13.16
C MET A 224 4.99 12.43 -14.05
N TYR A 225 3.79 12.40 -13.47
CA TYR A 225 2.55 12.57 -14.24
C TYR A 225 2.42 13.98 -14.81
N GLU A 226 2.85 15.02 -14.08
CA GLU A 226 2.93 16.40 -14.58
C GLU A 226 3.91 16.53 -15.77
N ALA A 227 4.98 15.72 -15.79
CA ALA A 227 5.92 15.63 -16.91
C ALA A 227 5.41 14.74 -18.08
N GLY A 228 4.17 14.24 -18.01
CA GLY A 228 3.58 13.37 -19.04
C GLY A 228 4.03 11.91 -18.98
N VAL A 229 4.75 11.50 -17.93
CA VAL A 229 5.15 10.10 -17.71
C VAL A 229 3.98 9.34 -17.10
N ASN A 230 3.18 8.71 -17.95
CA ASN A 230 1.95 8.01 -17.54
C ASN A 230 2.16 6.51 -17.21
N ALA A 231 3.36 5.98 -17.40
CA ALA A 231 3.75 4.64 -16.95
C ALA A 231 5.22 4.63 -16.53
N PHE A 232 5.54 3.81 -15.54
CA PHE A 232 6.87 3.74 -14.96
C PHE A 232 7.23 2.35 -14.46
N ALA A 233 8.53 2.11 -14.36
CA ALA A 233 9.09 1.15 -13.42
C ALA A 233 10.12 1.89 -12.56
N SER A 234 10.15 1.63 -11.25
CA SER A 234 11.06 2.28 -10.31
C SER A 234 11.82 1.24 -9.50
N VAL A 235 13.10 1.50 -9.24
CA VAL A 235 13.81 0.88 -8.12
C VAL A 235 13.40 1.60 -6.85
N VAL A 236 13.02 0.87 -5.82
CA VAL A 236 12.61 1.42 -4.52
C VAL A 236 13.67 1.17 -3.46
N ALA A 237 14.31 0.01 -3.52
CA ALA A 237 15.41 -0.36 -2.61
C ALA A 237 16.30 -1.42 -3.25
N GLU A 238 17.54 -1.49 -2.79
CA GLU A 238 18.44 -2.62 -2.98
C GLU A 238 18.71 -3.23 -1.59
N LYS A 239 18.54 -4.54 -1.48
CA LYS A 239 18.74 -5.29 -0.24
C LYS A 239 20.20 -5.69 -0.10
N GLU A 240 20.61 -6.05 1.12
CA GLU A 240 21.99 -6.47 1.42
C GLU A 240 22.48 -7.64 0.54
N ASP A 241 21.57 -8.53 0.13
CA ASP A 241 21.86 -9.69 -0.72
C ASP A 241 21.90 -9.37 -2.23
N GLY A 242 21.86 -8.08 -2.59
CA GLY A 242 21.84 -7.56 -3.96
C GLY A 242 20.51 -7.73 -4.70
N SER A 243 19.47 -8.32 -4.07
CA SER A 243 18.13 -8.29 -4.66
C SER A 243 17.54 -6.88 -4.60
N ARG A 244 16.65 -6.57 -5.54
CA ARG A 244 16.05 -5.24 -5.66
C ARG A 244 14.55 -5.30 -5.48
N VAL A 245 14.01 -4.23 -4.90
CA VAL A 245 12.59 -4.00 -4.80
C VAL A 245 12.19 -3.06 -5.93
N TYR A 246 11.34 -3.54 -6.82
CA TYR A 246 10.82 -2.75 -7.94
C TYR A 246 9.33 -2.49 -7.78
N THR A 247 8.89 -1.33 -8.27
CA THR A 247 7.48 -1.01 -8.47
C THR A 247 7.24 -0.73 -9.95
N LEU A 248 6.19 -1.29 -10.52
CA LEU A 248 5.70 -0.95 -11.86
C LEU A 248 4.32 -0.31 -11.70
N GLY A 249 4.08 0.79 -12.41
CA GLY A 249 2.82 1.49 -12.32
C GLY A 249 2.42 2.18 -13.62
N ARG A 250 1.13 2.45 -13.74
CA ARG A 250 0.53 3.28 -14.80
C ARG A 250 -0.59 4.13 -14.24
N ALA A 251 -0.76 5.33 -14.80
CA ALA A 251 -1.76 6.29 -14.33
C ALA A 251 -3.20 5.78 -14.45
N SER A 252 -3.50 4.95 -15.45
CA SER A 252 -4.82 4.33 -15.63
C SER A 252 -4.75 3.10 -16.54
N VAL A 253 -5.85 2.34 -16.59
CA VAL A 253 -6.01 1.18 -17.48
C VAL A 253 -5.91 1.53 -18.96
N TRP A 254 -6.10 2.81 -19.32
CA TRP A 254 -6.02 3.32 -20.69
C TRP A 254 -4.59 3.53 -21.18
N VAL A 255 -3.61 3.55 -20.27
CA VAL A 255 -2.20 3.60 -20.63
C VAL A 255 -1.77 2.21 -21.12
N PRO A 256 -1.18 2.07 -22.33
CA PRO A 256 -0.86 0.77 -22.94
C PRO A 256 0.39 0.09 -22.32
N PHE A 257 0.41 -0.01 -21.00
CA PHE A 257 1.44 -0.61 -20.18
C PHE A 257 0.83 -1.79 -19.40
N ASP A 258 0.58 -2.91 -20.09
CA ASP A 258 -0.17 -4.06 -19.57
C ASP A 258 0.58 -4.80 -18.44
N LEU A 259 0.33 -4.41 -17.19
CA LEU A 259 0.95 -4.98 -16.00
C LEU A 259 0.71 -6.50 -15.87
N PRO A 260 -0.52 -7.04 -16.01
CA PRO A 260 -0.74 -8.49 -16.00
C PRO A 260 0.12 -9.26 -17.01
N ARG A 261 0.30 -8.74 -18.23
CA ARG A 261 1.19 -9.35 -19.23
C ARG A 261 2.65 -9.25 -18.81
N LEU A 262 3.08 -8.10 -18.28
CA LEU A 262 4.44 -7.89 -17.79
C LEU A 262 4.77 -8.83 -16.63
N PHE A 263 3.89 -8.98 -15.63
CA PHE A 263 4.12 -9.91 -14.51
C PHE A 263 4.31 -11.35 -14.97
N LYS A 264 3.60 -11.82 -16.01
CA LYS A 264 3.83 -13.15 -16.57
C LYS A 264 5.23 -13.30 -17.16
N ALA A 265 5.69 -12.31 -17.92
CA ALA A 265 7.03 -12.30 -18.51
C ALA A 265 8.12 -12.22 -17.44
N LEU A 266 7.94 -11.33 -16.46
CA LEU A 266 8.88 -11.14 -15.35
C LEU A 266 8.97 -12.38 -14.47
N ASN A 267 7.84 -13.02 -14.12
CA ASN A 267 7.87 -14.26 -13.35
C ASN A 267 8.56 -15.42 -14.08
N LYS A 268 8.44 -15.49 -15.42
CA LYS A 268 9.16 -16.48 -16.22
C LYS A 268 10.67 -16.27 -16.15
N GLU A 269 11.12 -15.02 -16.13
CA GLU A 269 12.54 -14.71 -15.95
C GLU A 269 13.00 -14.95 -14.51
N GLU A 270 12.23 -14.46 -13.54
CA GLU A 270 12.55 -14.53 -12.11
C GLU A 270 12.69 -15.98 -11.62
N ALA A 271 11.91 -16.91 -12.20
CA ALA A 271 12.00 -18.35 -11.92
C ALA A 271 13.37 -18.99 -12.22
N LYS A 272 14.28 -18.29 -12.91
CA LYS A 272 15.66 -18.73 -13.12
C LYS A 272 16.55 -18.47 -11.90
N TYR A 273 16.13 -17.57 -11.01
CA TYR A 273 16.95 -17.09 -9.89
C TYR A 273 16.37 -17.47 -8.53
N VAL A 274 15.05 -17.48 -8.40
CA VAL A 274 14.36 -17.77 -7.14
C VAL A 274 13.15 -18.67 -7.38
N GLU A 275 12.76 -19.43 -6.35
CA GLU A 275 11.53 -20.21 -6.40
C GLU A 275 10.31 -19.28 -6.39
N ILE A 276 9.52 -19.34 -7.47
CA ILE A 276 8.29 -18.58 -7.61
C ILE A 276 7.15 -19.34 -6.97
N GLY A 277 6.63 -18.78 -5.87
CA GLY A 277 5.46 -19.29 -5.18
C GLY A 277 4.21 -18.47 -5.48
N PRO A 278 3.01 -18.95 -5.09
CA PRO A 278 1.78 -18.17 -5.17
C PRO A 278 1.87 -16.79 -4.51
N MET A 279 2.73 -16.67 -3.48
CA MET A 279 2.88 -15.50 -2.61
C MET A 279 4.21 -14.76 -2.78
N ASN A 280 5.18 -15.37 -3.47
CA ASN A 280 6.51 -14.81 -3.70
C ASN A 280 6.78 -14.76 -5.21
N LYS A 281 6.21 -13.74 -5.85
CA LYS A 281 6.23 -13.55 -7.31
C LYS A 281 6.01 -12.07 -7.64
N TRP A 282 6.35 -11.66 -8.87
CA TRP A 282 5.88 -10.39 -9.43
C TRP A 282 4.35 -10.40 -9.50
N ALA A 283 3.72 -9.43 -8.84
CA ALA A 283 2.27 -9.38 -8.71
C ALA A 283 1.80 -7.96 -8.38
N GLY A 284 0.48 -7.79 -8.41
CA GLY A 284 -0.22 -6.56 -8.07
C GLY A 284 -1.58 -6.52 -8.76
N SER A 285 -2.08 -5.30 -8.91
CA SER A 285 -3.30 -4.96 -9.61
C SER A 285 -3.03 -4.71 -11.10
N ASP A 286 -4.04 -4.19 -11.78
CA ASP A 286 -3.96 -3.74 -13.16
C ASP A 286 -3.32 -2.36 -13.33
N THR A 287 -3.18 -1.52 -12.29
CA THR A 287 -2.53 -0.19 -12.38
C THR A 287 -1.21 -0.07 -11.63
N ILE A 288 -0.97 -0.92 -10.62
CA ILE A 288 0.31 -0.97 -9.90
C ILE A 288 0.62 -2.37 -9.39
N GLY A 289 1.91 -2.70 -9.33
CA GLY A 289 2.43 -3.87 -8.65
C GLY A 289 3.94 -3.80 -8.52
N GLY A 290 4.56 -4.91 -8.14
CA GLY A 290 5.98 -4.91 -7.84
C GLY A 290 6.62 -6.30 -7.85
N SER A 291 7.89 -6.30 -7.50
CA SER A 291 8.72 -7.49 -7.34
C SER A 291 8.22 -8.39 -6.18
N PRO A 292 8.68 -9.65 -6.10
CA PRO A 292 8.33 -10.55 -4.99
C PRO A 292 8.59 -9.91 -3.62
N ARG A 293 7.57 -9.90 -2.73
CA ARG A 293 7.65 -9.21 -1.42
C ARG A 293 8.68 -9.83 -0.46
N GLN A 294 8.85 -11.15 -0.48
CA GLN A 294 9.72 -11.85 0.47
C GLN A 294 11.19 -11.79 0.03
N THR A 295 11.45 -12.13 -1.24
CA THR A 295 12.82 -12.26 -1.74
C THR A 295 13.35 -11.03 -2.47
N GLY A 296 12.49 -10.08 -2.86
CA GLY A 296 12.85 -9.11 -3.88
C GLY A 296 13.04 -9.80 -5.25
N SER A 297 13.55 -9.04 -6.22
CA SER A 297 13.88 -9.51 -7.57
C SER A 297 15.39 -9.60 -7.75
N LYS A 298 15.87 -10.68 -8.36
CA LYS A 298 17.25 -10.84 -8.83
C LYS A 298 17.43 -10.37 -10.28
N ILE A 299 16.37 -9.96 -10.96
CA ILE A 299 16.46 -9.34 -12.29
C ILE A 299 17.18 -7.98 -12.20
N GLU A 300 18.27 -7.84 -12.94
CA GLU A 300 19.05 -6.61 -13.04
C GLU A 300 18.28 -5.49 -13.79
N PRO A 301 18.50 -4.20 -13.46
CA PRO A 301 17.77 -3.08 -14.06
C PRO A 301 17.78 -3.04 -15.59
N LYS A 302 18.92 -3.38 -16.20
CA LYS A 302 19.03 -3.45 -17.66
C LYS A 302 18.15 -4.57 -18.24
N LYS A 303 18.15 -5.74 -17.59
CA LYS A 303 17.36 -6.89 -18.02
C LYS A 303 15.87 -6.65 -17.84
N LEU A 304 15.48 -5.97 -16.75
CA LEU A 304 14.10 -5.54 -16.50
C LEU A 304 13.58 -4.68 -17.66
N GLN A 305 14.36 -3.67 -18.05
CA GLN A 305 14.01 -2.79 -19.18
C GLN A 305 13.86 -3.57 -20.50
N GLU A 306 14.81 -4.47 -20.81
CA GLU A 306 14.73 -5.32 -22.00
C GLU A 306 13.44 -6.16 -22.04
N ILE A 307 13.05 -6.77 -20.91
CA ILE A 307 11.84 -7.58 -20.80
C ILE A 307 10.59 -6.74 -20.98
N ILE A 308 10.53 -5.55 -20.38
CA ILE A 308 9.39 -4.64 -20.53
C ILE A 308 9.24 -4.25 -22.01
N GLU A 309 10.33 -3.81 -22.65
CA GLU A 309 10.33 -3.44 -24.07
C GLU A 309 9.89 -4.60 -24.98
N THR A 310 10.50 -5.77 -24.86
CA THR A 310 10.13 -6.93 -25.69
C THR A 310 8.69 -7.40 -25.42
N THR A 311 8.21 -7.30 -24.18
CA THR A 311 6.84 -7.70 -23.85
C THR A 311 5.82 -6.74 -24.43
N LEU A 312 6.08 -5.43 -24.40
CA LEU A 312 5.13 -4.42 -24.91
C LEU A 312 5.14 -4.33 -26.43
N TYR A 313 6.30 -4.44 -27.08
CA TYR A 313 6.48 -4.19 -28.51
C TYR A 313 6.75 -5.43 -29.37
N SER A 314 6.71 -6.63 -28.80
CA SER A 314 6.68 -7.85 -29.62
C SER A 314 5.46 -7.81 -30.53
N LYS A 315 5.69 -7.70 -31.84
CA LYS A 315 4.66 -7.83 -32.87
C LYS A 315 3.93 -9.15 -32.64
N LYS A 316 2.62 -9.09 -32.47
CA LYS A 316 1.75 -10.27 -32.58
C LYS A 316 1.80 -10.81 -34.01
#